data_AF-A0A0E0RTX5-F1
#
_entry.id   AF-A0A0E0RTX5-F1
#
_cell.length_a   1.000
_cell.length_b   1.000
_cell.length_c   1.000
_cell.angle_alpha   90.00
_cell.angle_beta   90.00
_cell.angle_gamma   90.00
#
_symmetry.space_group_name_H-M   'P 1'
#
loop_
_entity.id
_entity.type
_entity.pdbx_description
1 polymer ?
#
loop_
_entity_poly.entity_id
_entity_poly.type
_entity_poly.pdbx_seq_one_letter_code
_entity_poly.pdbx_strand_id
1 'polypeptide(L)'
;MRELLNKVLYGSSSPQGVSSNDGSQSLIIRPHPNDDNLLFITPSGSPKDAPPLYTISKRLSNPNFILHRGFPAPENAVAVASMHISTSTVDLSVYNQPMVIKNSSMTGSWSFDTHMGKFKWKVNQYTGTGFELYDRQGNKIAKYGNAGLMNFGEKQLSIYVPGDEFFIAMVLLSAVASKELAKIIEEVVGEVAGAVVGA
;
A
#
# COMPACT_ATOMS: atom_id res chain seq x y z
N MET A 1 -37.84 8.92 -43.71
CA MET A 1 -37.88 9.13 -42.24
C MET A 1 -38.74 8.09 -41.49
N ARG A 2 -38.63 6.80 -41.82
CA ARG A 2 -39.15 5.69 -40.97
C ARG A 2 -38.16 4.54 -40.80
N GLU A 3 -36.97 4.62 -41.41
CA GLU A 3 -35.92 3.60 -41.38
C GLU A 3 -34.85 3.84 -40.28
N LEU A 4 -34.89 4.99 -39.58
CA LEU A 4 -33.90 5.35 -38.56
C LEU A 4 -34.37 5.17 -37.11
N LEU A 5 -35.57 4.62 -36.89
CA LEU A 5 -36.14 4.42 -35.55
C LEU A 5 -36.17 2.96 -35.07
N ASN A 6 -35.81 1.99 -35.91
CA ASN A 6 -35.83 0.56 -35.51
C ASN A 6 -34.48 -0.01 -35.02
N LYS A 7 -33.42 0.80 -34.95
CA LYS A 7 -32.14 0.38 -34.33
C LYS A 7 -32.07 0.61 -32.81
N VAL A 8 -33.13 1.14 -32.19
CA VAL A 8 -33.16 1.45 -30.75
C VAL A 8 -33.83 0.36 -29.90
N LEU A 9 -34.44 -0.68 -30.50
CA LEU A 9 -35.25 -1.66 -29.76
C LEU A 9 -34.77 -3.12 -29.79
N TYR A 10 -33.63 -3.41 -30.42
CA TYR A 10 -33.00 -4.74 -30.34
C TYR A 10 -31.50 -4.60 -30.10
N GLY A 11 -31.14 -4.17 -28.89
CA GLY A 11 -29.78 -4.29 -28.39
C GLY A 11 -29.44 -5.77 -28.24
N SER A 12 -28.68 -6.31 -29.20
CA SER A 12 -28.03 -7.61 -29.06
C SER A 12 -26.97 -7.50 -27.97
N SER A 13 -27.33 -7.80 -26.74
CA SER A 13 -26.37 -8.00 -25.66
C SER A 13 -25.75 -9.38 -25.80
N SER A 14 -24.54 -9.42 -26.35
CA SER A 14 -23.59 -10.50 -26.13
C SER A 14 -22.20 -9.90 -25.90
N PRO A 15 -21.40 -10.51 -25.03
CA PRO A 15 -20.72 -9.79 -23.95
C PRO A 15 -19.26 -9.48 -24.28
N GLN A 16 -18.88 -8.21 -24.18
CA GLN A 16 -17.49 -7.75 -24.23
C GLN A 16 -17.38 -6.49 -23.34
N GLY A 17 -16.43 -6.31 -22.44
CA GLY A 17 -15.20 -7.06 -22.21
C GLY A 17 -15.05 -7.54 -20.77
N VAL A 18 -14.78 -8.84 -20.64
CA VAL A 18 -13.90 -9.33 -19.58
C VAL A 18 -12.52 -8.75 -19.92
N SER A 19 -12.08 -7.75 -19.16
CA SER A 19 -10.69 -7.29 -19.26
C SER A 19 -9.79 -8.44 -18.82
N SER A 20 -8.84 -8.81 -19.67
CA SER A 20 -7.77 -9.76 -19.40
C SER A 20 -7.11 -9.44 -18.06
N ASN A 21 -7.33 -10.29 -17.07
CA ASN A 21 -6.80 -10.12 -15.73
C ASN A 21 -5.38 -10.72 -15.73
N ASP A 22 -4.37 -9.92 -16.11
CA ASP A 22 -2.93 -10.28 -16.13
C ASP A 22 -2.34 -10.45 -14.71
N GLY A 23 -3.17 -10.78 -13.71
CA GLY A 23 -2.80 -10.89 -12.29
C GLY A 23 -2.56 -9.56 -11.58
N SER A 24 -2.81 -8.42 -12.24
CA SER A 24 -2.77 -7.11 -11.61
C SER A 24 -3.93 -6.93 -10.63
N GLN A 25 -3.68 -6.34 -9.47
CA GLN A 25 -4.69 -6.10 -8.45
C GLN A 25 -4.55 -4.69 -7.87
N SER A 26 -5.67 -4.10 -7.47
CA SER A 26 -5.67 -2.81 -6.79
C SER A 26 -6.45 -2.89 -5.50
N LEU A 27 -5.84 -2.40 -4.43
CA LEU A 27 -6.36 -2.36 -3.07
C LEU A 27 -6.53 -0.91 -2.64
N ILE A 28 -7.65 -0.61 -2.00
CA ILE A 28 -7.94 0.66 -1.36
C ILE A 28 -7.67 0.50 0.13
N ILE A 29 -6.95 1.45 0.70
CA ILE A 29 -6.57 1.52 2.11
C ILE A 29 -7.27 2.73 2.70
N ARG A 30 -8.22 2.48 3.60
CA ARG A 30 -9.10 3.49 4.19
C ARG A 30 -8.92 3.52 5.71
N PRO A 31 -8.79 4.69 6.34
CA PRO A 31 -8.89 4.82 7.78
C PRO A 31 -10.26 4.35 8.30
N HIS A 32 -10.30 3.61 9.40
CA HIS A 32 -11.57 3.26 10.03
C HIS A 32 -12.26 4.54 10.53
N PRO A 33 -13.58 4.73 10.30
CA PRO A 33 -14.26 5.99 10.58
C PRO A 33 -14.27 6.41 12.05
N ASN A 34 -14.11 5.45 12.97
CA ASN A 34 -14.18 5.68 14.41
C ASN A 34 -12.91 5.23 15.17
N ASP A 35 -11.88 4.77 14.47
CA ASP A 35 -10.64 4.29 15.10
C ASP A 35 -9.43 4.59 14.22
N ASP A 36 -8.68 5.64 14.56
CA ASP A 36 -7.52 6.08 13.80
C ASP A 36 -6.35 5.08 13.80
N ASN A 37 -6.41 4.08 14.70
CA ASN A 37 -5.44 3.00 14.76
C ASN A 37 -5.75 1.87 13.79
N LEU A 38 -6.88 1.90 13.08
CA LEU A 38 -7.26 0.87 12.13
C LEU A 38 -7.28 1.40 10.70
N LEU A 39 -6.70 0.61 9.80
CA LEU A 39 -6.85 0.79 8.35
C LEU A 39 -7.56 -0.43 7.77
N PHE A 40 -8.65 -0.21 7.04
CA PHE A 40 -9.35 -1.25 6.28
C PHE A 40 -8.84 -1.29 4.86
N ILE A 41 -8.58 -2.49 4.37
CA ILE A 41 -8.06 -2.73 3.03
C ILE A 41 -9.09 -3.56 2.27
N THR A 42 -9.60 -3.02 1.17
CA THR A 42 -10.58 -3.68 0.30
C THR A 42 -10.10 -3.68 -1.16
N PRO A 43 -10.57 -4.61 -2.00
CA PRO A 43 -10.37 -4.51 -3.44
C PRO A 43 -10.95 -3.20 -3.99
N SER A 44 -10.26 -2.60 -4.96
CA SER A 44 -10.76 -1.41 -5.65
C SER A 44 -12.13 -1.67 -6.30
N GLY A 45 -13.03 -0.70 -6.19
CA GLY A 45 -14.42 -0.83 -6.63
C GLY A 45 -15.36 -1.48 -5.62
N SER A 46 -14.85 -1.97 -4.47
CA SER A 46 -15.71 -2.51 -3.41
C SER A 46 -16.58 -1.41 -2.78
N PRO A 47 -17.83 -1.71 -2.38
CA PRO A 47 -18.64 -0.84 -1.55
C PRO A 47 -17.93 -0.40 -0.27
N LYS A 48 -18.31 0.75 0.29
CA LYS A 48 -17.65 1.30 1.50
C LYS A 48 -17.87 0.46 2.76
N ASP A 49 -18.99 -0.25 2.80
CA ASP A 49 -19.46 -1.16 3.85
C ASP A 49 -19.04 -2.61 3.61
N ALA A 50 -18.31 -2.90 2.53
CA ALA A 50 -17.79 -4.23 2.28
C ALA A 50 -16.84 -4.67 3.41
N PRO A 51 -16.86 -5.96 3.81
CA PRO A 51 -15.91 -6.47 4.79
C PRO A 51 -14.46 -6.31 4.29
N PRO A 52 -13.51 -5.98 5.17
CA PRO A 52 -12.12 -5.80 4.78
C PRO A 52 -11.51 -7.13 4.29
N LEU A 53 -10.70 -7.07 3.24
CA LEU A 53 -9.82 -8.17 2.85
C LEU A 53 -8.66 -8.30 3.83
N TYR A 54 -8.11 -7.16 4.26
CA TYR A 54 -7.14 -7.07 5.34
C TYR A 54 -7.45 -5.88 6.26
N THR A 55 -6.97 -5.96 7.49
CA THR A 55 -6.95 -4.84 8.43
C THR A 55 -5.52 -4.60 8.90
N ILE A 56 -5.05 -3.35 8.93
CA ILE A 56 -3.82 -2.98 9.62
C ILE A 56 -4.18 -2.30 10.94
N SER A 57 -3.72 -2.89 12.04
CA SER A 57 -3.78 -2.30 13.38
C SER A 57 -2.48 -1.56 13.66
N LYS A 58 -2.56 -0.31 14.11
CA LYS A 58 -1.43 0.55 14.48
C LYS A 58 -1.23 0.56 15.99
N ARG A 59 0.02 0.66 16.42
CA ARG A 59 0.42 0.71 17.83
C ARG A 59 1.60 1.66 18.02
N LEU A 60 1.64 2.32 19.18
CA LEU A 60 2.76 3.18 19.57
C LEU A 60 4.02 2.37 19.90
N SER A 61 3.85 1.16 20.43
CA SER A 61 4.95 0.24 20.75
C SER A 61 5.13 -0.83 19.67
N ASN A 62 6.32 -1.41 19.62
CA ASN A 62 6.61 -2.51 18.71
C ASN A 62 5.80 -3.77 19.08
N PRO A 63 5.24 -4.49 18.09
CA PRO A 63 5.21 -4.13 16.67
C PRO A 63 4.24 -2.96 16.39
N ASN A 64 4.72 -1.94 15.67
CA ASN A 64 3.93 -0.74 15.35
C ASN A 64 2.75 -1.03 14.43
N PHE A 65 2.86 -2.06 13.59
CA PHE A 65 1.79 -2.47 12.70
C PHE A 65 1.58 -3.97 12.77
N ILE A 66 0.32 -4.38 12.75
CA ILE A 66 -0.09 -5.77 12.58
C ILE A 66 -1.10 -5.84 11.43
N LEU A 67 -0.79 -6.65 10.42
CA LEU A 67 -1.68 -6.96 9.32
C LEU A 67 -2.47 -8.22 9.67
N HIS A 68 -3.79 -8.11 9.62
CA HIS A 68 -4.73 -9.20 9.80
C HIS A 68 -5.42 -9.51 8.47
N ARG A 69 -5.69 -10.79 8.21
CA ARG A 69 -6.63 -11.21 7.17
C ARG A 69 -8.06 -11.00 7.66
N GLY A 70 -8.86 -10.20 6.96
CA GLY A 70 -10.18 -9.81 7.43
C GLY A 70 -10.16 -8.88 8.65
N PHE A 71 -11.09 -9.08 9.57
CA PHE A 71 -11.22 -8.30 10.80
C PHE A 71 -10.06 -8.56 11.79
N PRO A 72 -9.71 -7.56 12.63
CA PRO A 72 -8.59 -7.66 13.55
C PRO A 72 -8.87 -8.69 14.64
N ALA A 73 -8.18 -9.83 14.53
CA ALA A 73 -8.17 -10.89 15.53
C ALA A 73 -6.77 -11.54 15.59
N PRO A 74 -6.30 -11.99 16.78
CA PRO A 74 -4.97 -12.61 16.91
C PRO A 74 -4.72 -13.78 15.95
N GLU A 75 -5.71 -14.65 15.77
CA GLU A 75 -5.68 -15.81 14.86
C GLU A 75 -5.59 -15.43 13.38
N ASN A 76 -5.96 -14.19 13.04
CA ASN A 76 -5.93 -13.66 11.69
C ASN A 76 -4.65 -12.89 11.38
N ALA A 77 -3.71 -12.75 12.33
CA ALA A 77 -2.48 -12.00 12.13
C ALA A 77 -1.56 -12.72 11.12
N VAL A 78 -1.25 -12.05 10.01
CA VAL A 78 -0.45 -12.61 8.91
C VAL A 78 0.89 -11.90 8.71
N ALA A 79 1.02 -10.66 9.19
CA ALA A 79 2.29 -9.95 9.17
C ALA A 79 2.40 -8.90 10.29
N VAL A 80 3.63 -8.56 10.66
CA VAL A 80 3.94 -7.53 11.66
C VAL A 80 5.09 -6.66 11.18
N ALA A 81 5.08 -5.38 11.56
CA ALA A 81 6.19 -4.46 11.29
C ALA A 81 6.55 -3.62 12.53
N SER A 82 7.85 -3.51 12.79
CA SER A 82 8.45 -2.73 13.88
C SER A 82 9.37 -1.67 13.28
N MET A 83 9.11 -0.41 13.56
CA MET A 83 9.90 0.71 13.04
C MET A 83 11.01 1.09 14.02
N HIS A 84 12.18 1.40 13.48
CA HIS A 84 13.35 1.83 14.24
C HIS A 84 13.85 3.16 13.68
N ILE A 85 13.50 4.26 14.36
CA ILE A 85 13.82 5.63 13.92
C ILE A 85 15.34 5.86 13.92
N SER A 86 16.06 5.39 14.95
CA SER A 86 17.51 5.62 15.11
C SER A 86 18.35 4.99 13.99
N THR A 87 17.90 3.87 13.44
CA THR A 87 18.59 3.16 12.35
C THR A 87 17.92 3.37 10.99
N SER A 88 16.80 4.10 10.95
CA SER A 88 15.95 4.27 9.77
C SER A 88 15.62 2.92 9.09
N THR A 89 15.26 1.93 9.91
CA THR A 89 14.90 0.58 9.44
C THR A 89 13.50 0.16 9.88
N VAL A 90 12.93 -0.81 9.18
CA VAL A 90 11.72 -1.51 9.58
C VAL A 90 11.98 -3.00 9.58
N ASP A 91 11.79 -3.65 10.73
CA ASP A 91 11.75 -5.10 10.81
C ASP A 91 10.35 -5.56 10.42
N LEU A 92 10.25 -6.34 9.35
CA LEU A 92 9.00 -6.86 8.80
C LEU A 92 9.01 -8.39 8.89
N SER A 93 7.92 -8.98 9.35
CA SER A 93 7.73 -10.43 9.32
C SER A 93 6.38 -10.74 8.69
N VAL A 94 6.39 -11.54 7.62
CA VAL A 94 5.19 -11.97 6.88
C VAL A 94 5.13 -13.48 6.95
N TYR A 95 4.05 -14.07 7.47
CA TYR A 95 3.96 -15.52 7.71
C TYR A 95 5.21 -16.10 8.40
N ASN A 96 5.71 -15.40 9.43
CA ASN A 96 6.93 -15.74 10.18
C ASN A 96 8.24 -15.76 9.35
N GLN A 97 8.25 -15.17 8.16
CA GLN A 97 9.46 -14.96 7.37
C GLN A 97 9.98 -13.53 7.61
N PRO A 98 11.10 -13.37 8.34
CA PRO A 98 11.64 -12.06 8.67
C PRO A 98 12.37 -11.43 7.47
N MET A 99 12.28 -10.12 7.37
CA MET A 99 13.03 -9.28 6.45
C MET A 99 13.24 -7.88 7.04
N VAL A 100 14.28 -7.18 6.60
CA VAL A 100 14.61 -5.84 7.08
C VAL A 100 14.53 -4.86 5.92
N ILE A 101 13.70 -3.83 6.08
CA ILE A 101 13.61 -2.71 5.17
C ILE A 101 14.58 -1.63 5.64
N LYS A 102 15.47 -1.18 4.74
CA LYS A 102 16.47 -0.17 5.04
C LYS A 102 16.20 1.10 4.23
N ASN A 103 16.13 2.24 4.92
CA ASN A 103 16.17 3.54 4.28
C ASN A 103 17.57 3.82 3.70
N SER A 104 17.62 4.38 2.51
CA SER A 104 18.81 5.01 1.95
C SER A 104 18.56 6.50 1.86
N SER A 105 19.02 7.24 2.87
CA SER A 105 18.72 8.67 3.02
C SER A 105 19.24 9.50 1.84
N MET A 106 20.38 9.10 1.24
CA MET A 106 20.93 9.74 0.04
C MET A 106 20.00 9.65 -1.18
N THR A 107 19.15 8.62 -1.26
CA THR A 107 18.29 8.38 -2.43
C THR A 107 16.80 8.47 -2.12
N GLY A 108 16.42 8.66 -0.85
CA GLY A 108 15.03 8.57 -0.38
C GLY A 108 14.37 7.21 -0.67
N SER A 109 15.16 6.15 -0.86
CA SER A 109 14.65 4.82 -1.24
C SER A 109 14.64 3.85 -0.07
N TRP A 110 13.76 2.86 -0.12
CA TRP A 110 13.61 1.83 0.92
C TRP A 110 13.78 0.45 0.32
N SER A 111 14.84 -0.27 0.69
CA SER A 111 15.20 -1.54 0.06
C SER A 111 15.12 -2.70 1.03
N PHE A 112 14.76 -3.87 0.52
CA PHE A 112 14.67 -5.10 1.30
C PHE A 112 14.90 -6.33 0.42
N ASP A 113 15.40 -7.38 1.05
CA ASP A 113 15.67 -8.67 0.41
C ASP A 113 14.73 -9.72 1.02
N THR A 114 14.24 -10.64 0.19
CA THR A 114 13.36 -11.75 0.58
C THR A 114 13.75 -13.02 -0.17
N HIS A 115 13.09 -14.14 0.15
CA HIS A 115 13.25 -15.38 -0.63
C HIS A 115 12.82 -15.23 -2.10
N MET A 116 12.00 -14.23 -2.45
CA MET A 116 11.58 -13.93 -3.83
C MET A 116 12.54 -13.00 -4.58
N GLY A 117 13.53 -12.42 -3.88
CA GLY A 117 14.50 -11.50 -4.46
C GLY A 117 14.56 -10.15 -3.76
N LYS A 118 15.10 -9.16 -4.47
CA LYS A 118 15.39 -7.81 -3.95
C LYS A 118 14.38 -6.81 -4.45
N PHE A 119 13.93 -5.95 -3.56
CA PHE A 119 12.92 -4.94 -3.85
C PHE A 119 13.35 -3.57 -3.35
N LYS A 120 12.89 -2.52 -4.02
CA LYS A 120 13.16 -1.13 -3.65
C LYS A 120 11.94 -0.24 -3.89
N TRP A 121 11.41 0.33 -2.82
CA TRP A 121 10.49 1.46 -2.90
C TRP A 121 11.27 2.74 -3.20
N LYS A 122 10.78 3.53 -4.17
CA LYS A 122 11.26 4.86 -4.51
C LYS A 122 10.12 5.85 -4.41
N VAL A 123 10.40 7.09 -4.01
CA VAL A 123 9.41 8.17 -4.11
C VAL A 123 9.04 8.34 -5.59
N ASN A 124 7.75 8.42 -5.88
CA ASN A 124 7.25 8.73 -7.20
C ASN A 124 7.63 10.18 -7.52
N GLN A 125 8.56 10.37 -8.47
CA GLN A 125 9.12 11.68 -8.80
C GLN A 125 8.08 12.65 -9.40
N TYR A 126 7.01 12.14 -10.00
CA TYR A 126 5.97 12.98 -10.59
C TYR A 126 5.01 13.58 -9.55
N THR A 127 4.68 12.79 -8.52
CA THR A 127 3.69 13.19 -7.50
C THR A 127 4.33 13.64 -6.19
N GLY A 128 5.62 13.34 -5.97
CA GLY A 128 6.37 13.61 -4.74
C GLY A 128 5.88 12.87 -3.49
N THR A 129 4.69 12.29 -3.53
CA THR A 129 3.96 11.82 -2.34
C THR A 129 3.72 10.31 -2.36
N GLY A 130 3.65 9.69 -3.54
CA GLY A 130 3.51 8.25 -3.69
C GLY A 130 4.84 7.50 -3.63
N PHE A 131 4.79 6.18 -3.42
CA PHE A 131 5.91 5.25 -3.51
C PHE A 131 5.70 4.29 -4.68
N GLU A 132 6.79 3.87 -5.32
CA GLU A 132 6.81 2.89 -6.40
C GLU A 132 7.80 1.77 -6.08
N LEU A 133 7.35 0.53 -6.18
CA LEU A 133 8.16 -0.65 -5.90
C LEU A 133 8.79 -1.15 -7.19
N TYR A 134 10.10 -1.37 -7.13
CA TYR A 134 10.88 -1.93 -8.21
C TYR A 134 11.52 -3.25 -7.77
N ASP A 135 11.59 -4.22 -8.69
CA ASP A 135 12.39 -5.43 -8.50
C ASP A 135 13.89 -5.17 -8.80
N ARG A 136 14.71 -6.22 -8.67
CA ARG A 136 16.15 -6.16 -8.97
C ARG A 136 16.47 -5.78 -10.41
N GLN A 137 15.60 -6.12 -11.36
CA GLN A 137 15.78 -5.85 -12.79
C GLN A 137 15.37 -4.42 -13.15
N GLY A 138 14.76 -3.69 -12.22
CA GLY A 138 14.26 -2.33 -12.42
C GLY A 138 12.84 -2.30 -12.98
N ASN A 139 12.12 -3.42 -12.98
CA ASN A 139 10.72 -3.46 -13.36
C ASN A 139 9.86 -2.89 -12.23
N LYS A 140 8.89 -2.04 -12.57
CA LYS A 140 7.90 -1.54 -11.62
C LYS A 140 6.86 -2.63 -11.36
N ILE A 141 6.73 -3.05 -10.11
CA ILE A 141 5.83 -4.13 -9.71
C ILE A 141 4.66 -3.65 -8.84
N ALA A 142 4.80 -2.50 -8.18
CA ALA A 142 3.70 -1.91 -7.42
C ALA A 142 3.81 -0.38 -7.30
N LYS A 143 2.70 0.26 -6.93
CA LYS A 143 2.59 1.69 -6.63
C LYS A 143 1.67 1.91 -5.45
N TYR A 144 2.11 2.70 -4.49
CA TYR A 144 1.33 3.14 -3.34
C TYR A 144 1.17 4.67 -3.38
N GLY A 145 -0.05 5.18 -3.22
CA GLY A 145 -0.29 6.62 -3.30
C GLY A 145 -1.72 7.03 -2.97
N ASN A 146 -2.11 8.23 -3.38
CA ASN A 146 -3.48 8.72 -3.23
C ASN A 146 -4.43 7.92 -4.15
N ALA A 147 -5.62 7.56 -3.64
CA ALA A 147 -6.69 6.87 -4.38
C ALA A 147 -7.49 7.78 -5.33
N GLY A 148 -7.03 9.02 -5.56
CA GLY A 148 -7.62 9.98 -6.48
C GLY A 148 -8.56 10.98 -5.80
N LEU A 149 -9.01 11.97 -6.57
CA LEU A 149 -9.78 13.11 -6.06
C LEU A 149 -11.14 12.71 -5.45
N MET A 150 -11.76 11.63 -5.94
CA MET A 150 -13.05 11.14 -5.45
C MET A 150 -12.95 10.35 -4.12
N ASN A 151 -11.75 9.90 -3.76
CA ASN A 151 -11.49 9.08 -2.57
C ASN A 151 -10.56 9.84 -1.61
N PHE A 152 -10.92 11.08 -1.29
CA PHE A 152 -10.09 11.96 -0.47
C PHE A 152 -9.78 11.32 0.89
N GLY A 153 -8.50 11.32 1.29
CA GLY A 153 -8.02 10.68 2.51
C GLY A 153 -7.69 9.19 2.37
N GLU A 154 -8.16 8.52 1.31
CA GLU A 154 -7.85 7.11 1.06
C GLU A 154 -6.54 6.95 0.28
N LYS A 155 -5.88 5.82 0.48
CA LYS A 155 -4.69 5.42 -0.27
C LYS A 155 -5.02 4.26 -1.17
N GLN A 156 -4.27 4.13 -2.25
CA GLN A 156 -4.39 3.02 -3.18
C GLN A 156 -3.04 2.35 -3.33
N LEU A 157 -3.04 1.02 -3.21
CA LEU A 157 -1.96 0.15 -3.60
C LEU A 157 -2.34 -0.55 -4.91
N SER A 158 -1.56 -0.35 -5.95
CA SER A 158 -1.69 -1.07 -7.23
C SER A 158 -0.51 -2.02 -7.36
N ILE A 159 -0.79 -3.29 -7.61
CA ILE A 159 0.19 -4.35 -7.82
C ILE A 159 0.05 -4.80 -9.28
N TYR A 160 1.14 -4.75 -10.04
CA TYR A 160 1.16 -4.92 -11.49
C TYR A 160 1.60 -6.32 -11.93
N VAL A 161 1.91 -7.20 -10.99
CA VAL A 161 2.35 -8.56 -11.24
C VAL A 161 1.45 -9.54 -10.46
N PRO A 162 1.22 -10.76 -10.98
CA PRO A 162 0.61 -11.81 -10.18
C PRO A 162 1.43 -12.04 -8.90
N GLY A 163 0.74 -12.20 -7.78
CA GLY A 163 1.36 -12.42 -6.49
C GLY A 163 0.48 -13.25 -5.58
N ASP A 164 1.10 -14.13 -4.83
CA ASP A 164 0.42 -14.91 -3.80
C ASP A 164 0.11 -14.04 -2.56
N GLU A 165 -0.51 -14.66 -1.56
CA GLU A 165 -0.88 -13.98 -0.34
C GLU A 165 0.33 -13.41 0.42
N PHE A 166 1.47 -14.12 0.39
CA PHE A 166 2.72 -13.64 0.98
C PHE A 166 3.18 -12.35 0.32
N PHE A 167 3.24 -12.32 -1.02
CA PHE A 167 3.67 -11.17 -1.78
C PHE A 167 2.76 -9.96 -1.55
N ILE A 168 1.44 -10.17 -1.55
CA ILE A 168 0.46 -9.10 -1.32
C ILE A 168 0.65 -8.49 0.08
N ALA A 169 0.73 -9.34 1.11
CA ALA A 169 0.93 -8.91 2.50
C ALA A 169 2.26 -8.15 2.67
N MET A 170 3.32 -8.66 2.06
CA MET A 170 4.65 -8.03 2.05
C MET A 170 4.62 -6.64 1.40
N VAL A 171 4.08 -6.52 0.18
CA VAL A 171 4.00 -5.24 -0.53
C VAL A 171 3.14 -4.24 0.24
N LEU A 172 2.01 -4.69 0.76
CA LEU A 172 1.08 -3.84 1.52
C LEU A 172 1.70 -3.30 2.80
N LEU A 173 2.22 -4.17 3.66
CA LEU A 173 2.73 -3.75 4.96
C LEU A 173 4.05 -2.99 4.82
N SER A 174 4.92 -3.38 3.88
CA SER A 174 6.17 -2.64 3.59
C SER A 174 5.88 -1.22 3.10
N ALA A 175 4.87 -1.02 2.26
CA ALA A 175 4.49 0.31 1.77
C ALA A 175 4.01 1.21 2.92
N VAL A 176 3.10 0.69 3.76
CA VAL A 176 2.53 1.46 4.89
C VAL A 176 3.61 1.79 5.92
N ALA A 177 4.39 0.81 6.35
CA ALA A 177 5.41 1.01 7.38
C ALA A 177 6.56 1.93 6.89
N SER A 178 7.02 1.74 5.65
CA SER A 178 8.08 2.61 5.09
C SER A 178 7.61 4.05 4.92
N LYS A 179 6.34 4.26 4.53
CA LYS A 179 5.80 5.61 4.37
C LYS A 179 5.62 6.29 5.72
N GLU A 180 5.15 5.58 6.73
CA GLU A 180 5.01 6.14 8.08
C GLU A 180 6.37 6.53 8.65
N LEU A 181 7.37 5.64 8.56
CA LEU A 181 8.71 5.96 9.05
C LEU A 181 9.35 7.12 8.27
N ALA A 182 9.13 7.21 6.96
CA ALA A 182 9.58 8.36 6.17
C ALA A 182 8.98 9.68 6.70
N LYS A 183 7.68 9.69 7.01
CA LYS A 183 7.00 10.87 7.56
C LYS A 183 7.57 11.25 8.93
N ILE A 184 7.79 10.28 9.82
CA ILE A 184 8.37 10.53 11.15
C ILE A 184 9.79 11.11 11.01
N ILE A 185 10.62 10.56 10.12
CA ILE A 185 11.97 11.08 9.87
C ILE A 185 11.91 12.52 9.36
N GLU A 186 11.01 12.83 8.42
CA GLU A 186 10.81 14.18 7.89
C GLU A 186 10.38 15.18 8.99
N GLU A 187 9.46 14.78 9.88
CA GLU A 187 9.01 15.59 11.02
C GLU A 187 10.16 15.88 12.00
N VAL A 188 10.90 14.85 12.41
CA VAL A 188 12.05 14.99 13.33
C VAL A 188 13.15 15.87 12.73
N VAL A 189 13.47 15.72 11.45
CA VAL A 189 14.47 16.58 10.77
C VAL A 189 13.99 18.03 10.68
N GLY A 190 12.70 18.24 10.40
CA GLY A 190 12.09 19.57 10.33
C GLY A 190 12.13 20.32 11.67
N GLU A 191 11.83 19.62 12.77
CA GLU A 191 11.88 20.19 14.13
C GLU A 191 13.30 20.65 14.49
N VAL A 192 14.33 19.84 14.22
CA VAL A 192 15.72 20.20 14.52
C VAL A 192 16.17 21.40 13.68
N ALA A 193 15.81 21.44 12.39
CA ALA A 193 16.15 22.57 11.52
C ALA A 193 15.48 23.88 11.98
N GLY A 194 14.21 23.81 12.39
CA GLY A 194 13.48 24.97 12.92
C GLY A 194 14.08 25.52 14.21
N ALA A 195 14.58 24.66 15.10
CA ALA A 195 15.21 25.06 16.36
C ALA A 195 16.56 25.78 16.16
N VAL A 196 17.31 25.47 15.10
CA VAL A 196 18.62 26.09 14.82
C VAL A 196 18.48 27.46 14.15
N VAL A 197 17.45 27.67 13.33
CA VAL A 197 17.21 28.95 12.63
C VAL A 197 16.52 29.98 13.54
N GLY A 198 15.82 29.53 14.58
CA GLY A 198 15.18 30.40 15.58
C GLY A 198 16.06 30.78 16.78
N ALA A 199 17.31 30.34 16.83
CA ALA A 199 18.29 30.62 17.89
C ALA A 199 19.23 31.79 17.54
#